data_AF-A0A5B8MSU3-F1
#
_entry.id   AF-A0A5B8MSU3-F1
#
_cell.length_a   1.000
_cell.length_b   1.000
_cell.length_c   1.000
_cell.angle_alpha   90.00
_cell.angle_beta   90.00
_cell.angle_gamma   90.00
#
_symmetry.space_group_name_H-M   'P 1'
#
loop_
_entity.id
_entity.type
_entity.pdbx_description
1 polymer ?
#
loop_
_entity_poly.entity_id
_entity_poly.type
_entity_poly.pdbx_seq_one_letter_code
_entity_poly.pdbx_strand_id
1 'polypeptide(L)'
;MGLGSRSMNTSMNIRWDGWKRHAGARRLRGGRVSAGGKGFGLGTGTQKTSAKVPEGFKKVADSMELDGRKSKAVVLGTLNLILYQVEDEIYCSEANSTAYKYPLIDAAITRTSTGEISIETPLDGTRYDLRTGEVLEWCPKNNLLRNFLGGLKEKEKPIPLKVYPVVVGPDDGIYTKYQAM
;
A
#
# COMPACT_ATOMS: atom_id res chain seq x y z
N MET A 1 -79.95 30.17 -14.66
CA MET A 1 -79.36 30.24 -13.31
C MET A 1 -77.94 29.72 -13.44
N GLY A 2 -76.85 30.46 -13.34
CA GLY A 2 -76.60 31.74 -12.69
C GLY A 2 -75.50 31.54 -11.64
N LEU A 3 -74.36 32.24 -11.84
CA LEU A 3 -73.29 32.53 -10.86
C LEU A 3 -72.38 31.33 -10.54
N GLY A 4 -71.05 31.42 -10.47
CA GLY A 4 -70.11 32.52 -10.28
C GLY A 4 -68.96 31.92 -9.44
N SER A 5 -67.78 31.70 -10.04
CA SER A 5 -66.55 32.48 -9.84
C SER A 5 -65.80 32.30 -8.51
N ARG A 6 -64.45 32.19 -8.68
CA ARG A 6 -63.30 32.51 -7.79
C ARG A 6 -62.44 31.27 -7.48
N SER A 7 -61.28 31.11 -8.13
CA SER A 7 -60.01 31.82 -7.92
C SER A 7 -59.38 31.53 -6.55
N MET A 8 -58.28 30.77 -6.53
CA MET A 8 -57.01 31.33 -6.06
C MET A 8 -55.82 30.49 -6.53
N ASN A 9 -54.99 31.18 -7.30
CA ASN A 9 -53.66 30.85 -7.74
C ASN A 9 -52.71 31.17 -6.57
N THR A 10 -51.82 30.25 -6.18
CA THR A 10 -50.67 30.62 -5.33
C THR A 10 -49.40 30.11 -5.97
N SER A 11 -48.88 30.97 -6.84
CA SER A 11 -47.49 31.01 -7.25
C SER A 11 -46.61 31.30 -6.03
N MET A 12 -45.53 30.54 -5.85
CA MET A 12 -44.39 30.98 -5.05
C MET A 12 -43.12 30.87 -5.88
N ASN A 13 -42.90 31.93 -6.66
CA ASN A 13 -41.59 32.36 -7.11
C ASN A 13 -40.82 32.85 -5.88
N ILE A 14 -39.67 32.25 -5.58
CA ILE A 14 -38.61 32.94 -4.83
C ILE A 14 -37.41 33.05 -5.75
N ARG A 15 -37.27 34.26 -6.25
CA ARG A 15 -36.15 34.81 -7.00
C ARG A 15 -35.26 35.49 -5.95
N TRP A 16 -33.96 35.19 -5.96
CA TRP A 16 -32.95 36.09 -5.43
C TRP A 16 -31.93 36.34 -6.53
N ASP A 17 -31.98 37.56 -7.05
CA ASP A 17 -30.89 38.26 -7.72
C ASP A 17 -29.64 38.20 -6.82
N GLY A 18 -28.41 38.06 -7.27
CA GLY A 18 -27.79 38.65 -8.43
C GLY A 18 -26.54 39.40 -7.94
N TRP A 19 -25.35 38.99 -8.38
CA TRP A 19 -24.28 39.95 -8.59
C TRP A 19 -23.36 39.49 -9.73
N LYS A 20 -23.41 40.26 -10.83
CA LYS A 20 -22.43 40.24 -11.93
C LYS A 20 -21.27 41.18 -11.59
N ARG A 21 -20.07 40.80 -12.06
CA ARG A 21 -19.16 41.51 -13.00
C ARG A 21 -17.70 41.17 -12.64
N HIS A 22 -17.00 40.40 -13.48
CA HIS A 22 -16.27 40.75 -14.71
C HIS A 22 -14.87 41.37 -14.51
N ALA A 23 -13.96 40.81 -15.30
CA ALA A 23 -12.75 41.39 -15.90
C ALA A 23 -11.42 41.23 -15.13
N GLY A 24 -10.44 40.66 -15.85
CA GLY A 24 -9.04 40.66 -15.42
C GLY A 24 -8.17 39.69 -16.22
N ALA A 25 -7.99 39.94 -17.51
CA ALA A 25 -7.03 39.22 -18.35
C ALA A 25 -5.60 39.33 -17.80
N ARG A 26 -4.83 38.24 -17.86
CA ARG A 26 -3.39 38.28 -18.17
C ARG A 26 -2.88 36.92 -18.63
N ARG A 27 -2.59 36.82 -19.93
CA ARG A 27 -1.66 35.84 -20.48
C ARG A 27 -0.29 36.11 -19.86
N LEU A 28 0.30 35.11 -19.22
CA LEU A 28 1.75 34.97 -19.11
C LEU A 28 2.11 33.59 -19.66
N ARG A 29 2.75 33.61 -20.83
CA ARG A 29 3.69 32.55 -21.23
C ARG A 29 4.80 32.52 -20.18
N GLY A 30 5.08 31.35 -19.64
CA GLY A 30 6.23 31.18 -18.76
C GLY A 30 6.35 29.73 -18.31
N GLY A 31 7.24 29.00 -18.96
CA GLY A 31 8.04 27.94 -18.36
C GLY A 31 7.32 26.83 -17.58
N ARG A 32 7.24 25.66 -18.20
CA ARG A 32 7.43 24.39 -17.49
C ARG A 32 8.63 24.51 -16.55
N VAL A 33 8.38 24.40 -15.25
CA VAL A 33 9.29 23.81 -14.26
C VAL A 33 8.43 23.25 -13.15
N SER A 34 7.86 22.06 -13.37
CA SER A 34 7.55 21.19 -12.24
C SER A 34 8.90 20.74 -11.69
N ALA A 35 9.35 21.41 -10.65
CA ALA A 35 10.55 21.04 -9.91
C ALA A 35 10.30 19.65 -9.33
N GLY A 36 10.97 18.65 -9.91
CA GLY A 36 11.04 17.31 -9.36
C GLY A 36 11.65 17.37 -7.98
N GLY A 37 10.84 17.12 -6.96
CA GLY A 37 11.32 16.75 -5.65
C GLY A 37 12.04 15.40 -5.75
N LYS A 38 13.37 15.44 -5.86
CA LYS A 38 14.25 14.30 -5.60
C LYS A 38 14.13 13.94 -4.11
N GLY A 39 13.14 13.13 -3.76
CA GLY A 39 13.12 12.37 -2.50
C GLY A 39 13.83 11.04 -2.71
N PHE A 40 15.10 10.96 -2.35
CA PHE A 40 15.76 9.68 -2.10
C PHE A 40 15.37 9.22 -0.69
N GLY A 41 14.23 8.54 -0.57
CA GLY A 41 13.82 7.86 0.65
C GLY A 41 14.54 6.51 0.74
N LEU A 42 15.53 6.40 1.62
CA LEU A 42 16.05 5.13 2.13
C LEU A 42 14.98 4.53 3.05
N GLY A 43 13.93 3.98 2.45
CA GLY A 43 12.89 3.21 3.10
C GLY A 43 12.28 2.31 2.03
N THR A 44 12.38 1.01 2.21
CA THR A 44 12.05 -0.05 1.24
C THR A 44 10.54 -0.20 0.96
N GLY A 45 9.82 0.93 0.80
CA GLY A 45 8.40 0.98 0.44
C GLY A 45 8.05 1.94 -0.70
N THR A 46 9.00 2.65 -1.33
CA THR A 46 8.65 3.60 -2.40
C THR A 46 8.61 2.92 -3.76
N GLN A 47 7.40 2.62 -4.24
CA GLN A 47 7.17 2.22 -5.62
C GLN A 47 7.43 3.39 -6.57
N LYS A 48 8.07 3.09 -7.70
CA LYS A 48 8.10 3.99 -8.85
C LYS A 48 7.45 3.27 -10.01
N THR A 49 6.29 3.73 -10.45
CA THR A 49 5.80 3.40 -11.79
C THR A 49 6.78 4.05 -12.77
N SER A 50 7.55 3.23 -13.48
CA SER A 50 8.60 3.72 -14.35
C SER A 50 8.46 3.12 -15.74
N ALA A 51 8.46 3.98 -16.76
CA ALA A 51 8.56 3.56 -18.16
C ALA A 51 9.86 2.77 -18.43
N LYS A 52 10.87 2.89 -17.56
CA LYS A 52 12.13 2.15 -17.64
C LYS A 52 12.44 1.46 -16.32
N VAL A 53 12.56 0.14 -16.35
CA VAL A 53 13.00 -0.67 -15.20
C VAL A 53 14.47 -0.36 -14.89
N PRO A 54 14.85 -0.05 -13.63
CA PRO A 54 16.23 0.22 -13.27
C PRO A 54 17.16 -0.98 -13.47
N GLU A 55 18.45 -0.72 -13.65
CA GLU A 55 19.44 -1.80 -13.77
C GLU A 55 19.49 -2.67 -12.50
N GLY A 56 19.72 -3.97 -12.69
CA GLY A 56 19.78 -4.96 -11.61
C GLY A 56 18.42 -5.48 -11.13
N PHE A 57 17.30 -4.84 -11.54
CA PHE A 57 15.97 -5.39 -11.31
C PHE A 57 15.64 -6.51 -12.30
N LYS A 58 14.94 -7.52 -11.81
CA LYS A 58 14.51 -8.73 -12.52
C LYS A 58 13.02 -8.88 -12.36
N LYS A 59 12.33 -9.28 -13.44
CA LYS A 59 10.89 -9.52 -13.44
C LYS A 59 10.59 -10.73 -12.56
N VAL A 60 9.59 -10.62 -11.70
CA VAL A 60 9.13 -11.70 -10.81
C VAL A 60 7.66 -12.05 -10.98
N ALA A 61 6.88 -11.16 -11.61
CA ALA A 61 5.51 -11.45 -12.05
C ALA A 61 5.11 -10.55 -13.23
N ASP A 62 4.17 -11.01 -14.04
CA ASP A 62 3.60 -10.22 -15.15
C ASP A 62 2.63 -9.14 -14.67
N SER A 63 1.90 -9.41 -13.61
CA SER A 63 0.99 -8.49 -12.94
C SER A 63 0.70 -8.99 -11.53
N MET A 64 0.08 -8.13 -10.71
CA MET A 64 -0.49 -8.51 -9.42
C MET A 64 -1.90 -9.07 -9.60
N GLU A 65 -2.06 -10.04 -10.50
CA GLU A 65 -3.25 -10.86 -10.54
C GLU A 65 -3.22 -11.82 -9.36
N LEU A 66 -4.16 -11.56 -8.46
CA LEU A 66 -4.41 -12.32 -7.25
C LEU A 66 -5.86 -12.77 -7.34
N ASP A 67 -6.10 -14.07 -7.50
CA ASP A 67 -7.43 -14.69 -7.59
C ASP A 67 -8.23 -14.50 -6.29
N GLY A 68 -8.63 -13.26 -5.98
CA GLY A 68 -9.21 -12.84 -4.70
C GLY A 68 -8.24 -12.77 -3.51
N ARG A 69 -6.94 -13.02 -3.73
CA ARG A 69 -5.93 -13.02 -2.65
C ARG A 69 -5.28 -11.64 -2.50
N LYS A 70 -4.58 -11.43 -1.39
CA LYS A 70 -3.75 -10.21 -1.18
C LYS A 70 -2.24 -10.48 -1.27
N SER A 71 -1.86 -11.72 -1.49
CA SER A 71 -0.46 -12.16 -1.51
C SER A 71 -0.20 -13.18 -2.61
N LYS A 72 1.02 -13.16 -3.18
CA LYS A 72 1.47 -14.06 -4.25
C LYS A 72 2.90 -14.50 -4.00
N ALA A 73 3.14 -15.81 -4.02
CA ALA A 73 4.49 -16.35 -3.96
C ALA A 73 5.19 -16.19 -5.31
N VAL A 74 6.45 -15.76 -5.29
CA VAL A 74 7.31 -15.63 -6.48
C VAL A 74 8.73 -16.09 -6.14
N VAL A 75 9.49 -16.42 -7.19
CA VAL A 75 10.87 -16.91 -7.05
C VAL A 75 11.81 -15.99 -7.82
N LEU A 76 12.91 -15.58 -7.19
CA LEU A 76 14.01 -14.87 -7.83
C LEU A 76 15.32 -15.64 -7.58
N GLY A 77 15.72 -16.47 -8.54
CA GLY A 77 16.85 -17.40 -8.39
C GLY A 77 16.62 -18.37 -7.23
N THR A 78 17.41 -18.24 -6.15
CA THR A 78 17.26 -19.07 -4.94
C THR A 78 16.39 -18.41 -3.85
N LEU A 79 15.91 -17.19 -4.06
CA LEU A 79 15.07 -16.47 -3.10
C LEU A 79 13.61 -16.86 -3.31
N ASN A 80 12.97 -17.30 -2.23
CA ASN A 80 11.52 -17.45 -2.14
C ASN A 80 10.94 -16.18 -1.53
N LEU A 81 10.09 -15.50 -2.30
CA LEU A 81 9.56 -14.18 -1.96
C LEU A 81 8.03 -14.21 -1.95
N ILE A 82 7.43 -13.29 -1.21
CA ILE A 82 6.01 -13.00 -1.29
C ILE A 82 5.84 -11.56 -1.73
N LEU A 83 4.96 -11.36 -2.72
CA LEU A 83 4.41 -10.07 -3.08
C LEU A 83 3.12 -9.86 -2.28
N TYR A 84 2.90 -8.65 -1.76
CA TYR A 84 1.68 -8.26 -1.04
C TYR A 84 1.05 -7.05 -1.72
N GLN A 85 -0.24 -7.12 -2.05
CA GLN A 85 -1.01 -5.99 -2.53
C GLN A 85 -1.72 -5.34 -1.34
N VAL A 86 -1.43 -4.07 -1.11
CA VAL A 86 -2.08 -3.25 -0.09
C VAL A 86 -2.61 -2.01 -0.77
N GLU A 87 -3.92 -1.95 -0.98
CA GLU A 87 -4.57 -0.92 -1.80
C GLU A 87 -3.94 -0.87 -3.20
N ASP A 88 -3.27 0.21 -3.58
CA ASP A 88 -2.62 0.38 -4.88
C ASP A 88 -1.10 0.13 -4.84
N GLU A 89 -0.56 -0.31 -3.70
CA GLU A 89 0.87 -0.54 -3.51
C GLU A 89 1.22 -2.04 -3.41
N ILE A 90 2.37 -2.42 -3.98
CA ILE A 90 2.93 -3.77 -3.92
C ILE A 90 4.22 -3.77 -3.10
N TYR A 91 4.24 -4.62 -2.09
CA TYR A 91 5.36 -4.87 -1.20
C TYR A 91 5.98 -6.24 -1.48
N CYS A 92 7.24 -6.42 -1.13
CA CYS A 92 7.94 -7.70 -1.31
C CYS A 92 8.81 -8.02 -0.10
N SER A 93 8.71 -9.25 0.41
CA SER A 93 9.58 -9.76 1.47
C SER A 93 10.03 -11.19 1.20
N GLU A 94 10.96 -11.68 2.01
CA GLU A 94 11.19 -13.12 2.14
C GLU A 94 9.89 -13.86 2.50
N ALA A 95 9.79 -15.11 2.06
CA ALA A 95 8.56 -15.87 2.18
C ALA A 95 8.28 -16.50 3.53
N ASN A 96 9.23 -16.48 4.45
CA ASN A 96 9.11 -17.15 5.76
C ASN A 96 9.42 -16.18 6.90
N SER A 97 8.71 -16.33 8.02
CA SER A 97 8.92 -15.55 9.23
C SER A 97 10.34 -15.76 9.78
N THR A 98 10.90 -14.75 10.43
CA THR A 98 12.27 -14.87 10.98
C THR A 98 12.30 -15.64 12.31
N ALA A 99 11.19 -15.62 13.07
CA ALA A 99 11.08 -16.31 14.35
C ALA A 99 11.11 -17.84 14.21
N TYR A 100 10.23 -18.41 13.38
CA TYR A 100 10.02 -19.86 13.28
C TYR A 100 10.00 -20.38 11.84
N LYS A 101 10.29 -19.53 10.84
CA LYS A 101 10.28 -19.90 9.43
C LYS A 101 8.90 -20.34 8.92
N TYR A 102 7.82 -19.86 9.53
CA TYR A 102 6.47 -20.10 9.04
C TYR A 102 6.19 -19.32 7.75
N PRO A 103 5.48 -19.92 6.78
CA PRO A 103 5.20 -19.26 5.51
C PRO A 103 4.30 -18.03 5.71
N LEU A 104 4.64 -16.94 5.01
CA LEU A 104 3.96 -15.66 5.09
C LEU A 104 2.95 -15.43 3.96
N ILE A 105 2.66 -16.46 3.16
CA ILE A 105 1.67 -16.38 2.07
C ILE A 105 0.26 -16.08 2.58
N ASP A 106 -0.08 -16.56 3.78
CA ASP A 106 -1.37 -16.35 4.43
C ASP A 106 -1.28 -15.31 5.57
N ALA A 107 -0.22 -14.51 5.60
CA ALA A 107 -0.05 -13.49 6.63
C ALA A 107 -1.17 -12.45 6.58
N ALA A 108 -1.71 -12.10 7.75
CA ALA A 108 -2.74 -11.08 7.84
C ALA A 108 -2.12 -9.70 7.60
N ILE A 109 -2.65 -8.95 6.64
CA ILE A 109 -2.18 -7.60 6.31
C ILE A 109 -3.05 -6.58 7.04
N THR A 110 -2.43 -5.67 7.79
CA THR A 110 -3.11 -4.58 8.50
C THR A 110 -2.51 -3.23 8.13
N ARG A 111 -3.37 -2.25 7.88
CA ARG A 111 -3.00 -0.84 7.79
C ARG A 111 -3.62 -0.07 8.96
N THR A 112 -2.80 0.63 9.74
CA THR A 112 -3.28 1.45 10.85
C THR A 112 -3.69 2.85 10.36
N SER A 113 -4.43 3.58 11.18
CA SER A 113 -4.79 4.98 10.91
C SER A 113 -3.59 5.93 10.83
N THR A 114 -2.45 5.56 11.44
CA THR A 114 -1.19 6.30 11.35
C THR A 114 -0.39 5.98 10.08
N GLY A 115 -0.89 5.04 9.26
CA GLY A 115 -0.27 4.67 7.98
C GLY A 115 0.82 3.60 8.08
N GLU A 116 0.99 2.95 9.23
CA GLU A 116 1.79 1.73 9.37
C GLU A 116 1.14 0.61 8.56
N ILE A 117 1.92 -0.09 7.75
CA ILE A 117 1.47 -1.24 6.96
C ILE A 117 2.25 -2.44 7.47
N SER A 118 1.55 -3.40 8.06
CA SER A 118 2.18 -4.54 8.72
C SER A 118 1.60 -5.87 8.25
N ILE A 119 2.40 -6.91 8.37
CA ILE A 119 1.96 -8.30 8.24
C ILE A 119 2.12 -9.03 9.57
N GLU A 120 1.16 -9.88 9.89
CA GLU A 120 1.20 -10.78 11.05
C GLU A 120 1.40 -12.22 10.60
N THR A 121 2.41 -12.88 11.16
CA THR A 121 2.66 -14.30 10.92
C THR A 121 1.51 -15.12 11.50
N PRO A 122 0.84 -16.00 10.73
CA PRO A 122 -0.39 -16.67 11.17
C PRO A 122 -0.24 -17.42 12.50
N LEU A 123 0.85 -18.18 12.65
CA LEU A 123 1.02 -19.05 13.82
C LEU A 123 1.59 -18.31 15.03
N ASP A 124 2.79 -17.74 14.89
CA ASP A 124 3.53 -17.14 16.02
C ASP A 124 3.08 -15.71 16.36
N GLY A 125 2.33 -15.05 15.47
CA GLY A 125 1.80 -13.70 15.69
C GLY A 125 2.81 -12.57 15.56
N THR A 126 4.06 -12.86 15.16
CA THR A 126 5.08 -11.83 14.96
C THR A 126 4.62 -10.87 13.88
N ARG A 127 4.67 -9.57 14.18
CA ARG A 127 4.29 -8.48 13.29
C ARG A 127 5.52 -7.77 12.74
N TYR A 128 5.56 -7.58 11.43
CA TYR A 128 6.61 -6.85 10.73
C TYR A 128 6.03 -5.66 9.98
N ASP A 129 6.75 -4.55 9.93
CA ASP A 129 6.45 -3.45 9.02
C ASP A 129 6.83 -3.87 7.58
N LEU A 130 5.90 -3.76 6.63
CA LEU A 130 6.13 -4.18 5.24
C LEU A 130 7.02 -3.24 4.43
N ARG A 131 7.20 -1.99 4.88
CA ARG A 131 8.08 -1.00 4.24
C ARG A 131 9.51 -1.17 4.69
N THR A 132 9.74 -1.42 5.97
CA THR A 132 11.11 -1.46 6.54
C THR A 132 11.59 -2.87 6.87
N GLY A 133 10.66 -3.81 7.07
CA GLY A 133 10.95 -5.14 7.58
C GLY A 133 11.16 -5.19 9.10
N GLU A 134 11.08 -4.04 9.79
CA GLU A 134 11.29 -3.97 11.23
C GLU A 134 10.26 -4.80 11.99
N VAL A 135 10.71 -5.42 13.08
CA VAL A 135 9.81 -6.14 13.98
C VAL A 135 9.03 -5.13 14.82
N LEU A 136 7.71 -5.12 14.64
CA LEU A 136 6.80 -4.29 15.42
C LEU A 136 6.40 -5.00 16.72
N GLU A 137 6.20 -6.32 16.65
CA GLU A 137 5.84 -7.15 17.79
C GLU A 137 6.41 -8.55 17.61
N TRP A 138 7.15 -9.05 18.62
CA TRP A 138 7.86 -10.33 18.54
C TRP A 138 7.14 -11.42 19.32
N CYS A 139 6.63 -12.45 18.61
CA CYS A 139 6.00 -13.64 19.19
C CYS A 139 5.04 -13.34 20.38
N PRO A 140 3.96 -12.57 20.16
CA PRO A 140 3.10 -12.09 21.25
C PRO A 140 2.37 -13.21 21.97
N LYS A 141 2.34 -13.17 23.30
CA LYS A 141 1.74 -14.21 24.18
C LYS A 141 0.23 -14.02 24.38
N ASN A 142 -0.52 -13.75 23.31
CA ASN A 142 -1.94 -13.36 23.38
C ASN A 142 -2.96 -14.51 23.29
N ASN A 143 -2.49 -15.76 23.13
CA ASN A 143 -3.31 -16.98 23.25
C ASN A 143 -2.46 -18.15 23.76
N LEU A 144 -3.08 -19.31 24.06
CA LEU A 144 -2.38 -20.46 24.67
C LEU A 144 -1.19 -20.95 23.81
N LEU A 145 -1.39 -21.09 22.50
CA LEU A 145 -0.35 -21.55 21.59
C LEU A 145 0.79 -20.55 21.50
N ARG A 146 0.48 -19.27 21.31
CA ARG A 146 1.48 -18.21 21.20
C ARG A 146 2.15 -17.89 22.53
N ASN A 147 1.52 -18.17 23.67
CA ASN A 147 2.18 -18.10 24.97
C ASN A 147 3.34 -19.11 25.06
N PHE A 148 3.12 -20.33 24.56
CA PHE A 148 4.17 -21.35 24.46
C PHE A 148 5.27 -20.93 23.47
N LEU A 149 4.91 -20.55 22.25
CA LEU A 149 5.87 -20.13 21.22
C LEU A 149 6.65 -18.87 21.62
N GLY A 150 5.98 -17.89 22.23
CA GLY A 150 6.61 -16.67 22.74
C GLY A 150 7.56 -16.95 23.91
N GLY A 151 7.22 -17.91 24.78
CA GLY A 151 8.12 -18.33 25.87
C GLY A 151 9.45 -18.92 25.36
N LEU A 152 9.40 -19.69 24.26
CA LEU A 152 10.61 -20.25 23.65
C LEU A 152 11.52 -19.17 23.01
N LYS A 153 10.95 -18.03 22.61
CA LYS A 153 11.67 -16.93 21.93
C LYS A 153 11.94 -15.71 22.80
N GLU A 154 11.59 -15.76 24.08
CA GLU A 154 11.64 -14.61 25.00
C GLU A 154 13.04 -14.02 25.20
N LYS A 155 14.08 -14.84 25.10
CA LYS A 155 15.49 -14.40 25.21
C LYS A 155 16.14 -14.14 23.85
N GLU A 156 15.45 -14.45 22.76
CA GLU A 156 15.97 -14.25 21.42
C GLU A 156 15.76 -12.81 20.98
N LYS A 157 16.80 -12.20 20.40
CA LYS A 157 16.67 -10.86 19.84
C LYS A 157 15.76 -10.91 18.60
N PRO A 158 14.76 -10.05 18.48
CA PRO A 158 13.94 -9.97 17.28
C PRO A 158 14.79 -9.76 16.03
N ILE A 159 14.47 -10.52 14.97
CA ILE A 159 15.19 -10.46 13.70
C ILE A 159 14.28 -9.79 12.66
N PRO A 160 14.67 -8.63 12.09
CA PRO A 160 13.91 -7.97 11.04
C PRO A 160 13.67 -8.88 9.84
N LEU A 161 12.48 -8.80 9.25
CA LEU A 161 12.14 -9.47 8.02
C LEU A 161 12.84 -8.76 6.85
N LYS A 162 13.47 -9.53 5.97
CA LYS A 162 14.08 -8.94 4.78
C LYS A 162 12.99 -8.54 3.78
N VAL A 163 12.94 -7.26 3.46
CA VAL A 163 12.07 -6.67 2.43
C VAL A 163 12.89 -6.25 1.21
N TYR A 164 12.26 -6.23 0.05
CA TYR A 164 12.92 -5.95 -1.22
C TYR A 164 12.23 -4.81 -1.95
N PRO A 165 12.99 -3.92 -2.63
CA PRO A 165 12.39 -2.85 -3.39
C PRO A 165 11.58 -3.42 -4.55
N VAL A 166 10.41 -2.83 -4.81
CA VAL A 166 9.52 -3.21 -5.90
C VAL A 166 9.41 -2.06 -6.91
N VAL A 167 9.46 -2.41 -8.19
CA VAL A 167 9.20 -1.51 -9.31
C VAL A 167 8.10 -2.13 -10.16
N VAL A 168 7.05 -1.35 -10.43
CA VAL A 168 6.06 -1.67 -11.45
C VAL A 168 6.55 -1.04 -12.76
N GLY A 169 6.89 -1.90 -13.70
CA GLY A 169 7.42 -1.54 -15.01
C GLY A 169 6.33 -1.43 -16.07
N PRO A 170 6.72 -1.39 -17.37
CA PRO A 170 5.78 -1.47 -18.47
C PRO A 170 4.90 -2.73 -18.40
N ASP A 171 3.67 -2.62 -18.91
CA ASP A 171 2.68 -3.70 -18.97
C ASP A 171 2.37 -4.34 -17.59
N ASP A 172 2.39 -3.52 -16.54
CA ASP A 172 2.15 -3.91 -15.14
C ASP A 172 3.12 -4.97 -14.57
N GLY A 173 4.23 -5.21 -15.28
CA GLY A 173 5.27 -6.13 -14.84
C GLY A 173 5.84 -5.75 -13.48
N ILE A 174 5.96 -6.72 -12.58
CA ILE A 174 6.50 -6.52 -11.24
C ILE A 174 7.97 -6.96 -11.25
N TYR A 175 8.84 -6.05 -10.81
CA TYR A 175 10.28 -6.24 -10.77
C TYR A 175 10.81 -6.02 -9.36
N THR A 176 11.79 -6.83 -8.98
CA THR A 176 12.57 -6.64 -7.74
C THR A 176 14.04 -6.97 -8.00
N LYS A 177 14.91 -6.83 -7.00
CA LYS A 177 16.34 -7.14 -7.14
C LYS A 177 16.87 -7.84 -5.91
N TYR A 178 17.98 -8.53 -6.08
CA TYR A 178 18.78 -8.98 -4.94
C TYR A 178 19.24 -7.77 -4.12
N GLN A 179 19.09 -7.88 -2.81
CA GLN A 179 19.72 -6.97 -1.87
C GLN A 179 20.89 -7.72 -1.23
N ALA A 180 22.10 -7.22 -1.49
CA ALA A 180 23.30 -7.69 -0.79
C ALA A 180 23.04 -7.56 0.73
N MET A 181 23.39 -8.61 1.47
CA MET A 181 23.37 -8.60 2.93
C MET A 181 24.47 -7.70 3.47
#